data_AF-A0A0B1RWR0-F1
#
_entry.id   AF-A0A0B1RWR0-F1
#
_cell.length_a   1.000
_cell.length_b   1.000
_cell.length_c   1.000
_cell.angle_alpha   90.00
_cell.angle_beta   90.00
_cell.angle_gamma   90.00
#
_symmetry.space_group_name_H-M   'P 1'
#
loop_
_entity.id
_entity.type
_entity.pdbx_description
1 polymer ?
#
loop_
_entity_poly.entity_id
_entity_poly.type
_entity_poly.pdbx_seq_one_letter_code
_entity_poly.pdbx_strand_id
1 'polypeptide(L)'
;MVDPIDEYCVQQLKEYDGKKLVSVTKEGLELPESEDEKKKFEEDKVKFENLCKVIKDILEKKVEKVVVSNRLVNSPCCIVTSEYGWSANMERIMKAQALRDSSTMGYMAAKKHLEINPDHAIMKTLRERVEVDKNDKTVKDLVILLFETALLSSGFSLEEPQSHASRIYRMIKLGLDIGDEEDEEMPAASCAAEVPKVAGAEEDASRMEEVD
;
A
#
# COMPACT_ATOMS: atom_id res chain seq x y z
N MET A 1 -18.40 -3.98 8.03
CA MET A 1 -18.12 -2.66 8.60
C MET A 1 -17.71 -1.77 7.45
N VAL A 2 -18.63 -0.93 7.01
CA VAL A 2 -18.54 -0.13 5.77
C VAL A 2 -18.67 1.36 6.05
N ASP A 3 -19.17 1.75 7.22
CA ASP A 3 -19.31 3.14 7.62
C ASP A 3 -18.08 3.61 8.40
N PRO A 4 -17.64 4.88 8.26
CA PRO A 4 -16.49 5.39 9.01
C PRO A 4 -16.64 5.26 10.53
N ILE A 5 -17.87 5.30 11.05
CA ILE A 5 -18.15 5.17 12.48
C ILE A 5 -17.90 3.74 13.00
N ASP A 6 -17.93 2.72 12.13
CA ASP A 6 -17.74 1.32 12.51
C ASP A 6 -16.35 1.07 13.10
N GLU A 7 -15.33 1.74 12.56
CA GLU A 7 -13.95 1.65 13.05
C GLU A 7 -13.84 2.10 14.52
N TYR A 8 -14.56 3.16 14.90
CA TYR A 8 -14.62 3.61 16.28
C TYR A 8 -15.47 2.69 17.16
N CYS A 9 -16.60 2.20 16.62
CA CYS A 9 -17.49 1.29 17.33
C CYS A 9 -16.77 -0.01 17.71
N VAL A 10 -16.12 -0.68 16.75
CA VAL A 10 -15.43 -1.95 16.99
C VAL A 10 -14.21 -1.80 17.87
N GLN A 11 -13.52 -0.65 17.82
CA GLN A 11 -12.41 -0.41 18.72
C GLN A 11 -12.84 -0.46 20.21
N GLN A 12 -14.08 -0.06 20.50
CA GLN A 12 -14.65 -0.16 21.85
C GLN A 12 -15.30 -1.53 22.12
N LEU A 13 -15.84 -2.18 21.09
CA LEU A 13 -16.47 -3.50 21.18
C LEU A 13 -15.41 -4.62 21.18
N LYS A 14 -14.72 -4.78 22.30
CA LYS A 14 -13.67 -5.82 22.45
C LYS A 14 -14.23 -7.25 22.46
N GLU A 15 -15.45 -7.41 22.95
CA GLU A 15 -16.09 -8.71 23.12
C GLU A 15 -17.60 -8.58 22.86
N TYR A 16 -18.18 -9.61 22.26
CA TYR A 16 -19.62 -9.76 22.11
C TYR A 16 -19.99 -11.20 22.47
N ASP A 17 -20.89 -11.38 23.44
CA ASP A 17 -21.37 -12.68 23.89
C ASP A 17 -20.23 -13.68 24.23
N GLY A 18 -19.23 -13.22 25.00
CA GLY A 18 -18.08 -14.07 25.36
C GLY A 18 -17.07 -14.29 24.24
N LYS A 19 -17.26 -13.71 23.06
CA LYS A 19 -16.40 -13.87 21.89
C LYS A 19 -15.59 -12.60 21.61
N LYS A 20 -14.27 -12.75 21.54
CA LYS A 20 -13.37 -11.66 21.13
C LYS A 20 -13.51 -11.40 19.62
N LEU A 21 -13.51 -10.14 19.25
CA LEU A 21 -13.50 -9.73 17.85
C LEU A 21 -12.05 -9.66 17.35
N VAL A 22 -11.81 -10.20 16.16
CA VAL A 22 -10.49 -10.18 15.51
C VAL A 22 -10.64 -9.55 14.12
N SER A 23 -9.76 -8.61 13.80
CA SER A 23 -9.73 -8.03 12.45
C SER A 23 -8.84 -8.85 11.53
N VAL A 24 -9.40 -9.27 10.39
CA VAL A 24 -8.68 -9.99 9.34
C VAL A 24 -7.59 -9.15 8.65
N THR A 25 -7.60 -7.83 8.83
CA THR A 25 -6.60 -6.91 8.25
C THR A 25 -5.42 -6.63 9.19
N LYS A 26 -5.48 -7.15 10.42
CA LYS A 26 -4.42 -7.03 11.42
C LYS A 26 -3.60 -8.32 11.49
N GLU A 27 -2.38 -8.22 12.03
CA GLU A 27 -1.59 -9.39 12.39
C GLU A 27 -2.28 -10.22 13.49
N GLY A 28 -1.85 -11.48 13.66
CA GLY A 28 -2.38 -12.36 14.70
C GLY A 28 -3.71 -13.04 14.32
N LEU A 29 -4.06 -13.06 13.04
CA LEU A 29 -5.20 -13.85 12.56
C LEU A 29 -4.86 -15.34 12.64
N GLU A 30 -5.53 -16.06 13.51
CA GLU A 30 -5.45 -17.52 13.60
C GLU A 30 -6.62 -18.14 12.85
N LEU A 31 -6.30 -18.96 11.85
CA LEU A 31 -7.28 -19.74 11.10
C LEU A 31 -7.23 -21.21 11.53
N PRO A 32 -8.35 -21.94 11.46
CA PRO A 32 -8.32 -23.39 11.67
C PRO A 32 -7.45 -24.04 10.58
N GLU A 33 -6.44 -24.80 11.01
CA GLU A 33 -5.52 -25.51 10.11
C GLU A 33 -5.43 -26.98 10.51
N SER A 34 -5.39 -27.85 9.50
CA SER A 34 -5.04 -29.26 9.66
C SER A 34 -3.56 -29.45 10.02
N GLU A 35 -3.21 -30.63 10.54
CA GLU A 35 -1.80 -30.93 10.85
C GLU A 35 -0.90 -30.88 9.61
N ASP A 36 -1.42 -31.25 8.45
CA ASP A 36 -0.67 -31.23 7.19
C ASP A 36 -0.45 -29.79 6.68
N GLU A 37 -1.45 -28.91 6.82
CA GLU A 37 -1.30 -27.49 6.50
C GLU A 37 -0.27 -26.81 7.40
N LYS A 38 -0.27 -27.12 8.69
CA LYS A 38 0.74 -26.60 9.63
C LYS A 38 2.16 -27.03 9.25
N LYS A 39 2.35 -28.30 8.90
CA LYS A 39 3.66 -28.80 8.45
C LYS A 39 4.11 -28.08 7.18
N LYS A 40 3.23 -27.98 6.18
CA LYS A 40 3.50 -27.25 4.93
C LYS A 40 3.87 -25.80 5.20
N PHE A 41 3.16 -25.13 6.11
CA PHE A 41 3.42 -23.73 6.46
C PHE A 41 4.80 -23.54 7.09
N GLU A 42 5.22 -24.43 7.99
CA GLU A 42 6.58 -24.38 8.56
C GLU A 42 7.66 -24.66 7.50
N GLU A 43 7.44 -25.59 6.57
CA GLU A 43 8.33 -25.83 5.44
C GLU A 43 8.43 -24.60 4.52
N ASP A 44 7.31 -23.97 4.20
CA ASP A 44 7.26 -22.77 3.36
C ASP A 44 7.95 -21.58 4.04
N LYS A 45 7.84 -21.41 5.36
CA LYS A 45 8.60 -20.39 6.10
C LYS A 45 10.10 -20.53 5.88
N VAL A 46 10.64 -21.75 5.98
CA VAL A 46 12.06 -22.02 5.76
C VAL A 46 12.42 -21.79 4.29
N LYS A 47 11.61 -22.30 3.37
CA LYS A 47 11.84 -22.20 1.92
C LYS A 47 11.86 -20.76 1.42
N PHE A 48 11.03 -19.89 1.99
CA PHE A 48 10.89 -18.48 1.58
C PHE A 48 11.66 -17.51 2.48
N GLU A 49 12.37 -17.98 3.51
CA GLU A 49 13.09 -17.12 4.47
C GLU A 49 14.05 -16.14 3.78
N ASN A 50 14.82 -16.63 2.79
CA ASN A 50 15.76 -15.80 2.04
C ASN A 50 15.04 -14.74 1.20
N LEU A 51 13.92 -15.09 0.55
CA LEU A 51 13.12 -14.12 -0.21
C LEU A 51 12.57 -13.04 0.72
N CYS A 52 12.04 -13.42 1.89
CA CYS A 52 11.54 -12.47 2.89
C CYS A 52 12.63 -11.47 3.33
N LYS A 53 13.86 -11.95 3.56
CA LYS A 53 15.01 -11.09 3.90
C LYS A 53 15.34 -10.11 2.77
N VAL A 54 15.45 -10.60 1.54
CA VAL A 54 15.75 -9.73 0.38
C VAL A 54 14.65 -8.70 0.15
N ILE A 55 13.38 -9.09 0.26
CA ILE A 55 12.27 -8.12 0.15
C ILE A 55 12.34 -7.10 1.29
N LYS A 56 12.65 -7.51 2.51
CA LYS A 56 12.79 -6.60 3.66
C LYS A 56 13.93 -5.60 3.47
N ASP A 57 15.03 -6.04 2.86
CA ASP A 57 16.18 -5.20 2.55
C ASP A 57 15.85 -4.20 1.44
N ILE A 58 15.12 -4.62 0.40
CA ILE A 58 14.68 -3.73 -0.70
C ILE A 58 13.68 -2.67 -0.20
N LEU A 59 12.76 -3.06 0.68
CA LEU A 59 11.71 -2.18 1.19
C LEU A 59 12.17 -1.33 2.38
N GLU A 60 13.32 -1.65 2.98
CA GLU A 60 13.92 -0.92 4.10
C GLU A 60 12.90 -0.47 5.15
N LYS A 61 12.65 0.84 5.27
CA LYS A 61 11.76 1.44 6.27
C LYS A 61 10.28 1.43 5.88
N LYS A 62 9.94 1.00 4.66
CA LYS A 62 8.54 0.96 4.17
C LYS A 62 7.72 -0.13 4.85
N VAL A 63 8.37 -1.21 5.31
CA VAL A 63 7.73 -2.30 6.07
C VAL A 63 8.57 -2.69 7.28
N GLU A 64 7.90 -3.06 8.36
CA GLU A 64 8.55 -3.52 9.58
C GLU A 64 9.03 -4.97 9.46
N LYS A 65 8.23 -5.85 8.85
CA LYS A 65 8.58 -7.27 8.62
C LYS A 65 7.94 -7.78 7.32
N VAL A 66 8.58 -8.81 6.77
CA VAL A 66 8.08 -9.59 5.63
C VAL A 66 7.97 -11.03 6.09
N VAL A 67 6.79 -11.63 5.97
CA VAL A 67 6.51 -12.98 6.47
C VAL A 67 5.66 -13.78 5.49
N VAL A 68 5.76 -15.10 5.57
CA VAL A 68 4.86 -16.01 4.83
C VAL A 68 3.48 -15.99 5.46
N SER A 69 2.45 -16.04 4.64
CA SER A 69 1.05 -15.97 5.05
C SER A 69 0.27 -17.22 4.64
N ASN A 70 -0.62 -17.64 5.53
CA ASN A 70 -1.62 -18.69 5.32
C ASN A 70 -3.02 -18.12 5.05
N ARG A 71 -3.23 -16.79 5.14
CA ARG A 71 -4.54 -16.15 4.92
C ARG A 71 -4.82 -15.85 3.45
N LEU A 72 -3.79 -15.87 2.61
CA LEU A 72 -3.85 -15.50 1.20
C LEU A 72 -4.15 -16.71 0.32
N VAL A 73 -5.10 -16.53 -0.61
CA VAL A 73 -5.47 -17.58 -1.58
C VAL A 73 -4.98 -17.18 -2.98
N ASN A 74 -5.61 -16.16 -3.58
CA ASN A 74 -5.32 -15.75 -4.97
C ASN A 74 -4.32 -14.60 -5.08
N SER A 75 -4.12 -13.84 -4.01
CA SER A 75 -3.23 -12.67 -4.03
C SER A 75 -1.78 -13.09 -3.79
N PRO A 76 -0.79 -12.50 -4.48
CA PRO A 76 0.62 -12.81 -4.28
C PRO A 76 1.15 -12.30 -2.94
N CYS A 77 0.64 -11.15 -2.47
CA CYS A 77 0.98 -10.57 -1.18
C CYS A 77 -0.10 -9.59 -0.72
N CYS A 78 -0.09 -9.22 0.55
CA CYS A 78 -0.93 -8.16 1.12
C CYS A 78 -0.18 -7.39 2.21
N ILE A 79 -0.70 -6.22 2.56
CA ILE A 79 -0.21 -5.43 3.70
C ILE A 79 -1.16 -5.62 4.86
N VAL A 80 -0.62 -6.06 6.00
CA VAL A 80 -1.34 -6.10 7.27
C VAL A 80 -0.75 -5.07 8.22
N THR A 81 -1.58 -4.57 9.12
CA THR A 81 -1.13 -3.68 10.20
C THR A 81 -0.79 -4.49 11.44
N SER A 82 0.06 -3.94 12.31
CA SER A 82 0.24 -4.46 13.66
C SER A 82 -1.09 -4.59 14.43
N GLU A 83 -1.12 -5.44 15.45
CA GLU A 83 -2.31 -5.71 16.27
C GLU A 83 -2.81 -4.41 16.92
N TYR A 84 -1.84 -3.63 17.40
CA TYR A 84 -2.04 -2.30 17.95
C TYR A 84 -1.82 -1.23 16.88
N GLY A 85 -2.62 -0.17 16.92
CA GLY A 85 -2.60 0.92 15.95
C GLY A 85 -3.78 0.90 14.97
N TRP A 86 -3.76 1.86 14.05
CA TRP A 86 -4.83 2.03 13.05
C TRP A 86 -4.80 0.97 11.96
N SER A 87 -5.97 0.51 11.55
CA SER A 87 -6.17 -0.20 10.29
C SER A 87 -5.92 0.74 9.11
N ALA A 88 -5.81 0.19 7.90
CA ALA A 88 -5.73 0.99 6.66
C ALA A 88 -6.93 1.94 6.51
N ASN A 89 -8.12 1.45 6.85
CA ASN A 89 -9.35 2.23 6.77
C ASN A 89 -9.41 3.34 7.84
N MET A 90 -9.00 3.03 9.08
CA MET A 90 -8.87 4.04 10.12
C MET A 90 -7.82 5.09 9.76
N GLU A 91 -6.66 4.71 9.20
CA GLU A 91 -5.64 5.64 8.73
C GLU A 91 -6.22 6.62 7.69
N ARG A 92 -7.02 6.11 6.74
CA ARG A 92 -7.70 6.92 5.73
C ARG A 92 -8.71 7.89 6.32
N ILE A 93 -9.58 7.42 7.23
CA ILE A 93 -10.57 8.26 7.93
C ILE A 93 -9.86 9.38 8.69
N MET A 94 -8.80 9.03 9.39
CA MET A 94 -8.04 9.97 10.21
C MET A 94 -7.28 11.02 9.38
N LYS A 95 -6.71 10.64 8.24
CA LYS A 95 -6.08 11.59 7.31
C LYS A 95 -7.09 12.53 6.65
N ALA A 96 -8.34 12.11 6.48
CA ALA A 96 -9.39 12.95 5.90
C ALA A 96 -9.97 13.99 6.88
N GLN A 97 -9.67 13.89 8.18
CA GLN A 97 -10.18 14.83 9.19
C GLN A 97 -9.38 16.12 9.22
N ALA A 98 -9.96 17.20 8.69
CA ALA A 98 -9.31 18.51 8.52
C ALA A 98 -8.87 19.20 9.83
N LEU A 99 -9.52 18.90 10.97
CA LEU A 99 -9.26 19.57 12.25
C LEU A 99 -8.29 18.79 13.15
N ARG A 100 -7.69 17.71 12.66
CA ARG A 100 -6.84 16.85 13.49
C ARG A 100 -5.38 17.30 13.47
N ASP A 101 -4.77 17.32 14.64
CA ASP A 101 -3.33 17.59 14.78
C ASP A 101 -2.51 16.49 14.08
N SER A 102 -1.60 16.92 13.19
CA SER A 102 -0.69 16.03 12.47
C SER A 102 0.30 15.31 13.39
N SER A 103 0.54 15.85 14.60
CA SER A 103 1.41 15.24 15.61
C SER A 103 0.92 13.85 16.08
N THR A 104 -0.40 13.62 16.04
CA THR A 104 -1.00 12.36 16.52
C THR A 104 -0.87 11.21 15.50
N MET A 105 -0.44 11.47 14.26
CA MET A 105 -0.22 10.44 13.25
C MET A 105 1.01 9.57 13.55
N GLY A 106 2.10 10.16 14.07
CA GLY A 106 3.37 9.44 14.26
C GLY A 106 3.30 8.28 15.27
N TYR A 107 2.49 8.43 16.32
CA TYR A 107 2.36 7.41 17.38
C TYR A 107 1.33 6.32 17.09
N MET A 108 0.40 6.59 16.17
CA MET A 108 -0.75 5.71 15.89
C MET A 108 -0.74 5.12 14.47
N ALA A 109 0.15 5.61 13.61
CA ALA A 109 0.47 4.97 12.34
C ALA A 109 0.99 3.56 12.64
N ALA A 110 0.16 2.56 12.33
CA ALA A 110 0.52 1.18 12.56
C ALA A 110 1.70 0.79 11.66
N LYS A 111 2.58 -0.03 12.22
CA LYS A 111 3.66 -0.64 11.46
C LYS A 111 3.03 -1.56 10.41
N LYS A 112 3.50 -1.43 9.18
CA LYS A 112 3.03 -2.22 8.03
C LYS A 112 3.87 -3.50 7.94
N HIS A 113 3.22 -4.63 7.71
CA HIS A 113 3.87 -5.91 7.50
C HIS A 113 3.45 -6.44 6.13
N LEU A 114 4.42 -6.90 5.35
CA LEU A 114 4.14 -7.53 4.07
C LEU A 114 4.00 -9.03 4.28
N GLU A 115 2.83 -9.54 3.98
CA GLU A 115 2.52 -10.96 4.00
C GLU A 115 2.61 -11.51 2.58
N ILE A 116 3.40 -12.55 2.34
CA ILE A 116 3.59 -13.16 1.02
C ILE A 116 2.90 -14.52 0.94
N ASN A 117 2.38 -14.84 -0.25
CA ASN A 117 1.71 -16.10 -0.53
C ASN A 117 2.69 -17.11 -1.17
N PRO A 118 3.08 -18.19 -0.48
CA PRO A 118 4.06 -19.15 -0.99
C PRO A 118 3.52 -19.98 -2.16
N ASP A 119 2.20 -20.11 -2.30
CA ASP A 119 1.56 -20.89 -3.37
C ASP A 119 1.47 -20.12 -4.70
N HIS A 120 1.58 -18.80 -4.66
CA HIS A 120 1.43 -17.94 -5.83
C HIS A 120 2.63 -18.02 -6.79
N ALA A 121 2.36 -18.14 -8.10
CA ALA A 121 3.39 -18.28 -9.14
C ALA A 121 4.44 -17.17 -9.10
N ILE A 122 4.01 -15.91 -8.97
CA ILE A 122 4.91 -14.74 -8.84
C ILE A 122 5.91 -14.92 -7.69
N MET A 123 5.47 -15.40 -6.52
CA MET A 123 6.36 -15.55 -5.36
C MET A 123 7.36 -16.70 -5.57
N LYS A 124 6.93 -17.80 -6.18
CA LYS A 124 7.80 -18.92 -6.56
C LYS A 124 8.90 -18.46 -7.54
N THR A 125 8.52 -17.72 -8.59
CA THR A 125 9.48 -17.21 -9.57
C THR A 125 10.41 -16.14 -8.99
N LEU A 126 9.90 -15.25 -8.11
CA LEU A 126 10.75 -14.27 -7.43
C LEU A 126 11.80 -14.96 -6.54
N ARG A 127 11.41 -16.01 -5.82
CA ARG A 127 12.34 -16.81 -5.00
C ARG A 127 13.48 -17.37 -5.85
N GLU A 128 13.15 -18.01 -6.97
CA GLU A 128 14.14 -18.59 -7.90
C GLU A 128 15.07 -17.51 -8.48
N ARG A 129 14.54 -16.36 -8.88
CA ARG A 129 15.38 -15.25 -9.37
C ARG A 129 16.32 -14.70 -8.31
N VAL A 130 15.86 -14.57 -7.07
CA VAL A 130 16.67 -14.11 -5.94
C VAL A 130 17.78 -15.12 -5.59
N GLU A 131 17.54 -16.42 -5.78
CA GLU A 131 18.56 -17.46 -5.60
C GLU A 131 19.68 -17.36 -6.65
N VAL A 132 19.36 -16.92 -7.88
CA VAL A 132 20.35 -16.72 -8.96
C VAL A 132 21.12 -15.41 -8.78
N ASP A 133 20.42 -14.29 -8.62
CA ASP A 133 21.02 -12.98 -8.38
C ASP A 133 20.16 -12.11 -7.46
N LYS A 134 20.65 -11.93 -6.22
CA LYS A 134 20.02 -11.06 -5.21
C LYS A 134 20.07 -9.57 -5.56
N ASN A 135 20.93 -9.16 -6.50
CA ASN A 135 21.15 -7.76 -6.86
C ASN A 135 20.50 -7.38 -8.20
N ASP A 136 19.74 -8.26 -8.83
CA ASP A 136 19.03 -7.98 -10.08
C ASP A 136 18.14 -6.75 -9.92
N LYS A 137 18.43 -5.71 -10.70
CA LYS A 137 17.67 -4.45 -10.71
C LYS A 137 16.19 -4.71 -11.05
N THR A 138 15.92 -5.67 -11.92
CA THR A 138 14.56 -6.07 -12.32
C THR A 138 13.80 -6.64 -11.13
N VAL A 139 14.44 -7.48 -10.31
CA VAL A 139 13.83 -8.04 -9.09
C VAL A 139 13.52 -6.93 -8.10
N LYS A 140 14.43 -5.97 -7.91
CA LYS A 140 14.20 -4.81 -7.03
C LYS A 140 13.00 -3.99 -7.49
N ASP A 141 12.94 -3.66 -8.78
CA ASP A 141 11.83 -2.91 -9.37
C ASP A 141 10.49 -3.67 -9.22
N LEU A 142 10.47 -4.98 -9.48
CA LEU A 142 9.28 -5.83 -9.31
C LEU A 142 8.81 -5.91 -7.86
N VAL A 143 9.73 -6.03 -6.89
CA VAL A 143 9.40 -6.07 -5.46
C VAL A 143 8.75 -4.75 -5.02
N ILE A 144 9.28 -3.61 -5.46
CA ILE A 144 8.69 -2.30 -5.15
C ILE A 144 7.30 -2.17 -5.78
N LEU A 145 7.13 -2.59 -7.04
CA LEU A 145 5.83 -2.55 -7.70
C LEU A 145 4.80 -3.45 -7.00
N LEU A 146 5.19 -4.66 -6.60
CA LEU A 146 4.32 -5.57 -5.85
C LEU A 146 3.93 -4.98 -4.51
N PHE A 147 4.87 -4.35 -3.80
CA PHE A 147 4.59 -3.67 -2.54
C PHE A 147 3.60 -2.52 -2.69
N GLU A 148 3.77 -1.64 -3.67
CA GLU A 148 2.86 -0.51 -3.92
C GLU A 148 1.46 -1.00 -4.36
N THR A 149 1.41 -2.06 -5.17
CA THR A 149 0.15 -2.71 -5.57
C THR A 149 -0.55 -3.34 -4.36
N ALA A 150 0.22 -3.96 -3.46
CA ALA A 150 -0.30 -4.54 -2.22
C ALA A 150 -0.79 -3.45 -1.26
N LEU A 151 -0.11 -2.30 -1.16
CA LEU A 151 -0.57 -1.14 -0.39
C LEU A 151 -1.94 -0.67 -0.86
N LEU A 152 -2.09 -0.47 -2.18
CA LEU A 152 -3.33 0.01 -2.77
C LEU A 152 -4.48 -0.98 -2.55
N SER A 153 -4.25 -2.26 -2.86
CA SER A 153 -5.27 -3.31 -2.70
C SER A 153 -5.63 -3.57 -1.23
N SER A 154 -4.71 -3.30 -0.30
CA SER A 154 -4.96 -3.40 1.15
C SER A 154 -5.60 -2.12 1.73
N GLY A 155 -5.92 -1.13 0.89
CA GLY A 155 -6.67 0.08 1.28
C GLY A 155 -5.82 1.23 1.84
N PHE A 156 -4.49 1.18 1.69
CA PHE A 156 -3.61 2.29 2.06
C PHE A 156 -3.47 3.31 0.92
N SER A 157 -3.11 4.54 1.30
CA SER A 157 -2.71 5.58 0.35
C SER A 157 -1.27 5.38 -0.10
N LEU A 158 -0.99 5.64 -1.38
CA LEU A 158 0.37 5.74 -1.90
C LEU A 158 0.98 7.09 -1.51
N GLU A 159 2.24 7.07 -1.06
CA GLU A 159 3.00 8.29 -0.73
C GLU A 159 3.44 9.03 -2.00
N GLU A 160 3.89 8.30 -3.02
CA GLU A 160 4.39 8.86 -4.28
C GLU A 160 3.67 8.24 -5.50
N PRO A 161 2.44 8.68 -5.81
CA PRO A 161 1.67 8.13 -6.95
C PRO A 161 2.38 8.26 -8.30
N GLN A 162 3.15 9.34 -8.51
CA GLN A 162 3.90 9.54 -9.76
C GLN A 162 5.03 8.53 -9.93
N SER A 163 5.77 8.21 -8.86
CA SER A 163 6.82 7.19 -8.87
C SER A 163 6.25 5.80 -9.20
N HIS A 164 5.09 5.48 -8.62
CA HIS A 164 4.36 4.25 -8.93
C HIS A 164 3.92 4.19 -10.40
N ALA A 165 3.33 5.27 -10.93
CA ALA A 165 2.92 5.36 -12.33
C ALA A 165 4.11 5.20 -13.30
N SER A 166 5.23 5.88 -13.04
CA SER A 166 6.46 5.75 -13.84
C SER A 166 6.97 4.30 -13.88
N ARG A 167 6.88 3.58 -12.76
CA ARG A 167 7.27 2.15 -12.68
C ARG A 167 6.33 1.26 -13.48
N ILE A 168 5.02 1.52 -13.44
CA ILE A 168 4.04 0.83 -14.28
C ILE A 168 4.34 1.06 -15.76
N TYR A 169 4.57 2.31 -16.17
CA TYR A 169 4.88 2.64 -17.57
C TYR A 169 6.15 1.94 -18.04
N ARG A 170 7.19 1.86 -17.20
CA ARG A 170 8.40 1.11 -17.52
C ARG A 170 8.15 -0.39 -17.69
N MET A 171 7.29 -0.98 -16.86
CA MET A 171 6.89 -2.39 -17.01
C MET A 171 6.08 -2.64 -18.29
N ILE A 172 5.21 -1.69 -18.67
CA ILE A 172 4.46 -1.76 -19.93
C ILE A 172 5.42 -1.69 -21.11
N LYS A 173 6.41 -0.78 -21.09
CA LYS A 173 7.45 -0.71 -22.12
C LYS A 173 8.22 -2.01 -22.29
N LEU A 174 8.69 -2.59 -21.18
CA LEU A 174 9.35 -3.89 -21.19
C LEU A 174 8.45 -5.01 -21.73
N GLY A 175 7.14 -4.97 -21.43
CA GLY A 175 6.18 -5.94 -21.95
C GLY A 175 5.86 -5.77 -23.44
N LEU A 176 6.06 -4.58 -23.99
CA LEU A 176 5.86 -4.24 -25.40
C LEU A 176 7.17 -4.22 -26.22
N ASP A 177 8.30 -4.54 -25.58
CA ASP A 177 9.64 -4.48 -26.19
C ASP A 177 10.01 -3.08 -26.72
N ILE A 178 9.51 -2.04 -26.05
CA ILE A 178 9.83 -0.64 -26.35
C ILE A 178 11.12 -0.27 -25.61
N GLY A 179 12.17 0.11 -26.34
CA GLY A 179 13.44 0.54 -25.77
C GLY A 179 13.31 1.87 -25.01
N ASP A 180 14.17 2.06 -23.99
CA ASP A 180 14.21 3.31 -23.20
C ASP A 180 14.61 4.56 -24.03
N GLU A 181 14.97 4.40 -25.31
CA GLU A 181 15.40 5.46 -26.24
C GLU A 181 14.26 6.16 -26.98
N GLU A 182 13.04 5.61 -26.98
CA GLU A 182 11.90 6.14 -27.78
C GLU A 182 11.17 7.35 -27.13
N ASP A 183 11.49 7.70 -25.87
CA ASP A 183 10.85 8.82 -25.17
C ASP A 183 11.51 10.19 -25.41
N GLU A 184 12.73 10.23 -25.97
CA GLU A 184 13.44 11.51 -26.20
C GLU A 184 12.83 12.36 -27.34
N GLU A 185 11.89 11.80 -28.11
CA GLU A 185 11.22 12.51 -29.23
C GLU A 185 9.81 13.03 -28.90
N MET A 186 9.49 13.29 -27.63
CA MET A 186 8.31 14.13 -27.33
C MET A 186 8.73 15.60 -27.27
N PRO A 187 8.35 16.46 -28.24
CA PRO A 187 8.48 17.89 -28.03
C PRO A 187 7.65 18.24 -26.81
N ALA A 188 8.25 18.91 -25.84
CA ALA A 188 7.56 19.48 -24.70
C ALA A 188 6.41 20.34 -25.22
N ALA A 189 5.21 19.76 -25.32
CA ALA A 189 4.00 20.49 -25.54
C ALA A 189 3.86 21.38 -24.30
N SER A 190 4.16 22.66 -24.48
CA SER A 190 4.03 23.68 -23.48
C SER A 190 2.57 23.70 -23.01
N CYS A 191 2.29 23.00 -21.92
CA CYS A 191 1.07 23.18 -21.14
C CYS A 191 1.14 24.50 -20.36
N ALA A 192 1.51 25.59 -21.03
CA ALA A 192 1.11 26.92 -20.60
C ALA A 192 -0.32 27.08 -21.12
N ALA A 193 -1.27 26.50 -20.38
CA ALA A 193 -2.64 26.96 -20.50
C ALA A 193 -2.62 28.43 -20.07
N GLU A 194 -2.58 29.34 -21.05
CA GLU A 194 -2.96 30.73 -20.84
C GLU A 194 -4.34 30.71 -20.19
N VAL A 195 -4.37 31.02 -18.90
CA VAL A 195 -5.61 31.35 -18.21
C VAL A 195 -6.15 32.57 -18.97
N PRO A 196 -7.32 32.49 -19.62
CA PRO A 196 -7.91 33.69 -20.19
C PRO A 196 -8.19 34.62 -19.01
N LYS A 197 -7.50 35.76 -18.96
CA LYS A 197 -7.86 36.84 -18.03
C LYS A 197 -9.33 37.17 -18.27
N VAL A 198 -10.19 36.83 -17.31
CA VAL A 198 -11.56 37.30 -17.26
C VAL A 198 -11.49 38.82 -17.07
N ALA A 199 -11.67 39.56 -18.15
CA ALA A 199 -11.86 41.00 -18.11
C ALA A 199 -13.27 41.27 -17.57
N GLY A 200 -13.37 41.92 -16.40
CA GLY A 200 -14.63 42.49 -15.92
C GLY A 200 -15.01 42.25 -14.46
N ALA A 201 -14.07 42.32 -13.50
CA ALA A 201 -14.41 42.24 -12.08
C ALA A 201 -13.63 43.25 -11.21
N GLU A 202 -13.45 44.49 -11.68
CA GLU A 202 -12.88 45.59 -10.87
C GLU A 202 -13.86 46.74 -10.60
N GLU A 203 -15.15 46.61 -10.96
CA GLU A 203 -16.15 47.66 -10.66
C GLU A 203 -17.38 47.08 -9.95
N ASP A 204 -17.24 46.56 -8.73
CA ASP A 204 -18.40 46.43 -7.81
C ASP A 204 -18.04 46.37 -6.32
N ALA A 205 -17.02 47.12 -5.90
CA ALA A 205 -16.62 47.21 -4.48
C ALA A 205 -16.85 48.61 -3.86
N SER A 206 -17.53 49.52 -4.54
CA SER A 206 -17.65 50.93 -4.11
C SER A 206 -19.07 51.50 -4.08
N ARG A 207 -20.12 50.68 -4.00
CA ARG A 207 -21.50 51.19 -3.93
C ARG A 207 -22.40 50.45 -2.94
N MET A 208 -22.19 50.70 -1.65
CA MET A 208 -23.28 50.76 -0.68
C MET A 208 -22.92 51.82 0.37
N GLU A 209 -23.17 53.08 -0.01
CA GLU A 209 -23.35 54.21 0.90
C GLU A 209 -24.56 53.97 1.81
N GLU A 210 -24.37 54.37 3.06
CA GLU A 210 -25.32 55.03 3.97
C GLU A 210 -26.80 55.09 3.55
N VAL A 211 -27.66 54.60 4.45
CA VAL A 211 -29.01 55.12 4.65
C VAL A 211 -29.32 55.12 6.14
N ASP A 212 -29.81 56.29 6.58
CA ASP A 212 -30.15 56.79 7.92
C ASP A 212 -30.70 55.80 8.96
#